data_AF-A0A956X2C4-F1
#
_entry.id   AF-A0A956X2C4-F1
#
_cell.length_a   1.000
_cell.length_b   1.000
_cell.length_c   1.000
_cell.angle_alpha   90.00
_cell.angle_beta   90.00
_cell.angle_gamma   90.00
#
_symmetry.space_group_name_H-M   'P 1'
#
loop_
_entity.id
_entity.type
_entity.pdbx_description
1 polymer ?
#
loop_
_entity_poly.entity_id
_entity_poly.type
_entity_poly.pdbx_seq_one_letter_code
_entity_poly.pdbx_strand_id
1 'polypeptide(L)'
;MTRSPTYWFHRILYNASNLPRFDAVKRWRGRHYSALMRSAGKNLNVDAGVKIFNPANVSVGDNCFIGAGTRLYAWNERITIGNDVMIAADVLMITRNHGHQRTDIPMTRQGYTNAPIVIEDDVWIGFRAVVLAGVTIGRGSIVGSGAVVTKDVAPYSV
;
A
#
# COMPACT_ATOMS: atom_id res chain seq x y z
N MET A 1 -2.92 38.23 -1.46
CA MET A 1 -3.69 37.06 -1.01
C MET A 1 -2.82 36.18 -0.13
N THR A 2 -3.11 36.11 1.16
CA THR A 2 -2.41 35.22 2.12
C THR A 2 -2.94 33.80 1.96
N ARG A 3 -2.05 32.81 1.88
CA ARG A 3 -2.44 31.39 1.74
C ARG A 3 -2.91 30.84 3.09
N SER A 4 -3.90 29.95 3.08
CA SER A 4 -4.53 29.41 4.30
C SER A 4 -3.54 28.59 5.15
N PRO A 5 -3.78 28.46 6.47
CA PRO A 5 -3.00 27.57 7.34
C PRO A 5 -2.98 26.11 6.84
N THR A 6 -4.08 25.64 6.26
CA THR A 6 -4.18 24.32 5.63
C THR A 6 -3.27 24.18 4.42
N TYR A 7 -3.11 25.24 3.60
CA TYR A 7 -2.17 25.25 2.49
C TYR A 7 -0.73 25.03 2.96
N TRP A 8 -0.33 25.72 4.03
CA TRP A 8 1.02 25.56 4.60
C TRP A 8 1.22 24.19 5.25
N PHE A 9 0.20 23.67 5.93
CA PHE A 9 0.22 22.30 6.45
C PHE A 9 0.43 21.26 5.34
N HIS A 10 -0.37 21.31 4.27
CA HIS A 10 -0.21 20.40 3.14
C HIS A 10 1.10 20.62 2.38
N ARG A 11 1.61 21.84 2.29
CA ARG A 11 2.90 22.12 1.65
C ARG A 11 4.09 21.64 2.47
N ILE A 12 4.01 21.71 3.79
CA ILE A 12 4.98 21.08 4.69
C ILE A 12 4.94 19.56 4.52
N LEU A 13 3.75 18.95 4.50
CA LEU A 13 3.60 17.51 4.25
C LEU A 13 4.12 17.08 2.86
N TYR A 14 3.88 17.89 1.83
CA TYR A 14 4.37 17.66 0.46
C TYR A 14 5.89 17.81 0.34
N ASN A 15 6.48 18.80 1.00
CA ASN A 15 7.93 18.94 1.03
C ASN A 15 8.57 17.84 1.89
N ALA A 16 7.91 17.43 2.98
CA ALA A 16 8.34 16.35 3.85
C ALA A 16 8.32 14.98 3.16
N SER A 17 7.35 14.75 2.26
CA SER A 17 7.27 13.53 1.45
C SER A 17 8.35 13.46 0.36
N ASN A 18 9.04 14.57 0.07
CA ASN A 18 10.17 14.67 -0.86
C ASN A 18 11.54 14.79 -0.15
N LEU A 19 11.58 14.70 1.19
CA LEU A 19 12.84 14.75 1.92
C LEU A 19 13.77 13.58 1.54
N PRO A 20 15.10 13.72 1.70
CA PRO A 20 16.08 12.71 1.34
C PRO A 20 15.79 11.32 1.93
N ARG A 21 16.28 10.27 1.25
CA ARG A 21 16.06 8.85 1.60
C ARG A 21 17.01 8.34 2.69
N PHE A 22 17.35 9.18 3.67
CA PHE A 22 18.12 8.75 4.84
C PHE A 22 17.22 8.00 5.83
N ASP A 23 17.77 7.01 6.53
CA ASP A 23 16.98 6.10 7.38
C ASP A 23 16.23 6.82 8.51
N ALA A 24 16.82 7.86 9.10
CA ALA A 24 16.14 8.68 10.12
C ALA A 24 14.84 9.31 9.58
N VAL A 25 14.86 9.77 8.32
CA VAL A 25 13.69 10.38 7.67
C VAL A 25 12.64 9.32 7.31
N LYS A 26 13.07 8.13 6.88
CA LYS A 26 12.15 7.00 6.62
C LYS A 26 11.38 6.58 7.86
N ARG A 27 12.07 6.48 9.00
CA ARG A 27 11.45 6.18 10.30
C ARG A 27 10.51 7.28 10.77
N TRP A 28 10.88 8.55 10.57
CA TRP A 28 9.99 9.67 10.88
C TRP A 28 8.73 9.66 10.02
N ARG A 29 8.84 9.43 8.69
CA ARG A 29 7.68 9.24 7.82
C ARG A 29 6.84 8.06 8.28
N GLY A 30 7.46 6.92 8.59
CA GLY A 30 6.76 5.76 9.13
C GLY A 30 5.89 6.09 10.34
N ARG A 31 6.42 6.84 11.32
CA ARG A 31 5.64 7.33 12.47
C ARG A 31 4.48 8.25 12.07
N HIS A 32 4.69 9.12 11.08
CA HIS A 32 3.63 10.00 10.58
C HIS A 32 2.49 9.22 9.91
N TYR A 33 2.81 8.26 9.04
CA TYR A 33 1.80 7.40 8.40
C TYR A 33 1.09 6.50 9.42
N SER A 34 1.82 6.00 10.43
CA SER A 34 1.28 5.15 11.50
C SER A 34 0.09 5.81 12.21
N ALA A 35 0.14 7.13 12.44
CA ALA A 35 -0.93 7.88 13.10
C ALA A 35 -2.22 7.99 12.25
N LEU A 36 -2.15 7.72 10.95
CA LEU A 36 -3.29 7.75 10.02
C LEU A 36 -3.85 6.36 9.72
N MET A 37 -3.04 5.32 9.95
CA MET A 37 -3.38 3.93 9.66
C MET A 37 -4.37 3.36 10.67
N ARG A 38 -5.06 2.27 10.30
CA ARG A 38 -5.87 1.49 11.23
C ARG A 38 -5.05 0.97 12.41
N SER A 39 -3.85 0.47 12.10
CA SER A 39 -2.83 0.06 13.05
C SER A 39 -1.47 -0.01 12.35
N ALA A 40 -0.40 0.25 13.09
CA ALA A 40 0.96 0.11 12.60
C ALA A 40 1.86 -0.40 13.74
N GLY A 41 2.67 -1.40 13.44
CA GLY A 41 3.68 -1.92 14.34
C GLY A 41 4.89 -0.99 14.52
N LYS A 42 5.90 -1.50 15.21
CA LYS A 42 7.18 -0.85 15.43
C LYS A 42 8.02 -0.88 14.15
N ASN A 43 8.98 0.05 14.05
CA ASN A 43 9.99 0.06 12.98
C ASN A 43 9.43 0.11 11.55
N LEU A 44 8.24 0.68 11.33
CA LEU A 44 7.76 0.98 10.00
C LEU A 44 8.66 2.04 9.32
N ASN A 45 9.23 1.70 8.18
CA ASN A 45 10.02 2.59 7.35
C ASN A 45 9.26 2.93 6.06
N VAL A 46 9.05 4.21 5.80
CA VAL A 46 8.31 4.67 4.62
C VAL A 46 9.16 5.64 3.81
N ASP A 47 9.38 5.29 2.55
CA ASP A 47 10.14 6.10 1.63
C ASP A 47 9.33 7.28 1.06
N ALA A 48 10.04 8.16 0.36
CA ALA A 48 9.46 9.34 -0.29
C ALA A 48 8.38 8.97 -1.33
N GLY A 49 7.34 9.78 -1.42
CA GLY A 49 6.29 9.65 -2.45
C GLY A 49 5.30 8.49 -2.28
N VAL A 50 5.32 7.75 -1.17
CA VAL A 50 4.30 6.75 -0.86
C VAL A 50 2.92 7.41 -0.73
N LYS A 51 1.88 6.81 -1.30
CA LYS A 51 0.50 7.31 -1.22
C LYS A 51 -0.39 6.22 -0.65
N ILE A 52 -1.12 6.55 0.41
CA ILE A 52 -2.10 5.66 1.02
C ILE A 52 -3.46 6.34 0.93
N PHE A 53 -4.36 5.73 0.16
CA PHE A 53 -5.75 6.16 0.05
C PHE A 53 -6.56 5.34 1.06
N ASN A 54 -7.33 6.03 1.88
CA ASN A 54 -8.09 5.47 3.01
C ASN A 54 -7.17 4.73 4.02
N PRO A 55 -6.21 5.44 4.65
CA PRO A 55 -5.26 4.81 5.57
C PRO A 55 -5.93 4.12 6.77
N ALA A 56 -7.13 4.56 7.18
CA ALA A 56 -7.94 3.89 8.20
C ALA A 56 -8.34 2.43 7.86
N ASN A 57 -8.13 1.99 6.62
CA ASN A 57 -8.32 0.60 6.17
C ASN A 57 -7.00 -0.19 6.04
N VAL A 58 -5.85 0.43 6.35
CA VAL A 58 -4.53 -0.20 6.23
C VAL A 58 -4.01 -0.58 7.61
N SER A 59 -3.57 -1.83 7.76
CA SER A 59 -2.85 -2.32 8.94
C SER A 59 -1.48 -2.84 8.54
N VAL A 60 -0.44 -2.50 9.29
CA VAL A 60 0.94 -2.94 9.04
C VAL A 60 1.56 -3.49 10.32
N GLY A 61 2.24 -4.62 10.25
CA GLY A 61 2.96 -5.22 11.37
C GLY A 61 4.28 -4.52 11.70
N ASP A 62 5.12 -5.21 12.48
CA ASP A 62 6.43 -4.78 12.90
C ASP A 62 7.48 -4.91 11.78
N ASN A 63 8.50 -4.05 11.81
CA ASN A 63 9.70 -4.14 10.97
C ASN A 63 9.48 -4.08 9.45
N CYS A 64 8.41 -3.42 9.01
CA CYS A 64 8.10 -3.32 7.58
C CYS A 64 8.82 -2.15 6.88
N PHE A 65 9.05 -2.33 5.58
CA PHE A 65 9.55 -1.29 4.69
C PHE A 65 8.61 -1.08 3.51
N ILE A 66 8.26 0.18 3.23
CA ILE A 66 7.45 0.58 2.08
C ILE A 66 8.28 1.51 1.18
N GLY A 67 8.65 0.99 0.01
CA GLY A 67 9.50 1.65 -0.96
C GLY A 67 8.85 2.84 -1.67
N ALA A 68 9.70 3.71 -2.22
CA ALA A 68 9.30 4.98 -2.81
C ALA A 68 8.20 4.84 -3.87
N GLY A 69 7.28 5.79 -3.93
CA GLY A 69 6.23 5.83 -4.95
C GLY A 69 5.15 4.75 -4.84
N THR A 70 5.22 3.85 -3.86
CA THR A 70 4.21 2.81 -3.62
C THR A 70 2.83 3.43 -3.37
N ARG A 71 1.78 2.82 -3.93
CA ARG A 71 0.39 3.28 -3.83
C ARG A 71 -0.49 2.18 -3.23
N LEU A 72 -1.09 2.47 -2.08
CA LEU A 72 -2.03 1.59 -1.39
C LEU A 72 -3.44 2.17 -1.52
N TYR A 73 -4.28 1.56 -2.35
CA TYR A 73 -5.67 1.97 -2.58
C TYR A 73 -6.63 1.08 -1.77
N ALA A 74 -6.73 1.36 -0.46
CA ALA A 74 -7.56 0.62 0.49
C ALA A 74 -9.01 1.14 0.54
N TRP A 75 -9.70 1.19 -0.61
CA TRP A 75 -10.99 1.87 -0.81
C TRP A 75 -12.08 1.47 0.19
N ASN A 76 -12.90 0.47 -0.15
CA ASN A 76 -14.00 -0.01 0.70
C ASN A 76 -13.63 -1.32 1.41
N GLU A 77 -12.36 -1.72 1.32
CA GLU A 77 -11.83 -2.97 1.84
C GLU A 77 -10.41 -2.82 2.35
N ARG A 78 -9.99 -3.77 3.18
CA ARG A 78 -8.74 -3.70 3.96
C ARG A 78 -7.51 -4.07 3.15
N ILE A 79 -6.38 -3.45 3.48
CA ILE A 79 -5.05 -3.94 3.16
C ILE A 79 -4.36 -4.28 4.49
N THR A 80 -4.03 -5.55 4.68
CA THR A 80 -3.36 -6.03 5.89
C THR A 80 -1.98 -6.54 5.51
N ILE A 81 -0.95 -5.97 6.14
CA ILE A 81 0.45 -6.33 5.93
C ILE A 81 0.98 -6.87 7.27
N GLY A 82 1.57 -8.07 7.23
CA GLY A 82 2.17 -8.75 8.38
C GLY A 82 3.46 -8.08 8.87
N ASN A 83 4.27 -8.86 9.58
CA ASN A 83 5.57 -8.46 10.10
C ASN A 83 6.70 -8.76 9.12
N ASP A 84 7.79 -8.00 9.21
CA ASP A 84 9.02 -8.24 8.44
C ASP A 84 8.79 -8.24 6.91
N VAL A 85 7.85 -7.42 6.44
CA VAL A 85 7.50 -7.32 5.01
C VAL A 85 8.33 -6.24 4.31
N MET A 86 8.91 -6.58 3.17
CA MET A 86 9.63 -5.65 2.30
C MET A 86 8.83 -5.37 1.02
N ILE A 87 8.41 -4.12 0.84
CA ILE A 87 7.74 -3.67 -0.38
C ILE A 87 8.69 -2.76 -1.15
N ALA A 88 9.08 -3.17 -2.36
CA ALA A 88 9.95 -2.37 -3.22
C ALA A 88 9.24 -1.12 -3.77
N ALA A 89 9.97 -0.29 -4.52
CA ALA A 89 9.41 0.94 -5.06
C ALA A 89 8.31 0.69 -6.12
N ASP A 90 7.41 1.67 -6.23
CA ASP A 90 6.31 1.74 -7.21
C ASP A 90 5.35 0.54 -7.22
N VAL A 91 5.25 -0.20 -6.12
CA VAL A 91 4.23 -1.24 -5.95
C VAL A 91 2.84 -0.61 -5.89
N LEU A 92 1.86 -1.28 -6.48
CA LEU A 92 0.44 -0.90 -6.44
C LEU A 92 -0.36 -2.00 -5.76
N MET A 93 -1.15 -1.64 -4.74
CA MET A 93 -2.18 -2.53 -4.17
C MET A 93 -3.54 -1.85 -4.27
N ILE A 94 -4.55 -2.56 -4.76
CA ILE A 94 -5.89 -1.99 -4.96
C ILE A 94 -7.00 -2.97 -4.56
N THR A 95 -7.82 -2.57 -3.59
CA THR A 95 -8.89 -3.43 -3.02
C THR A 95 -10.21 -3.33 -3.78
N ARG A 96 -10.24 -2.62 -4.91
CA ARG A 96 -11.45 -2.39 -5.72
C ARG A 96 -11.23 -2.79 -7.18
N ASN A 97 -12.22 -3.47 -7.74
CA ASN A 97 -12.37 -3.77 -9.16
C ASN A 97 -13.71 -3.21 -9.68
N HIS A 98 -13.86 -3.17 -11.01
CA HIS A 98 -15.18 -2.98 -11.62
C HIS A 98 -15.96 -4.31 -11.64
N GLY A 99 -17.29 -4.21 -11.51
CA GLY A 99 -18.16 -5.34 -11.82
C GLY A 99 -17.99 -5.72 -13.30
N HIS A 100 -17.85 -7.01 -13.60
CA HIS A 100 -17.62 -7.49 -14.97
C HIS A 100 -18.42 -8.75 -15.33
N GLN A 101 -19.32 -9.18 -14.43
CA GLN A 101 -20.08 -10.43 -14.57
C GLN A 101 -21.29 -10.28 -15.50
N ARG A 102 -21.75 -9.05 -15.75
CA ARG A 102 -22.90 -8.79 -16.63
C ARG A 102 -22.43 -8.56 -18.05
N THR A 103 -23.00 -9.31 -18.98
CA THR A 103 -22.75 -9.16 -20.43
C THR A 103 -23.83 -8.31 -21.13
N ASP A 104 -24.90 -7.96 -20.42
CA ASP A 104 -26.07 -7.24 -20.93
C ASP A 104 -25.98 -5.71 -20.73
N ILE A 105 -24.99 -5.22 -19.97
CA ILE A 105 -24.75 -3.79 -19.75
C ILE A 105 -23.26 -3.42 -19.90
N PRO A 106 -22.94 -2.20 -20.36
CA PRO A 106 -21.56 -1.72 -20.46
C PRO A 106 -20.84 -1.70 -19.11
N MET A 107 -19.51 -1.87 -19.13
CA MET A 107 -18.63 -1.89 -17.95
C MET A 107 -18.85 -0.68 -17.01
N THR A 108 -19.11 0.50 -17.58
CA THR A 108 -19.36 1.75 -16.83
C THR A 108 -20.62 1.73 -15.96
N ARG A 109 -21.51 0.76 -16.17
CA ARG A 109 -22.79 0.62 -15.44
C ARG A 109 -22.83 -0.58 -14.50
N GLN A 110 -21.74 -1.36 -14.42
CA GLN A 110 -21.70 -2.59 -13.63
C GLN A 110 -21.33 -2.37 -12.15
N GLY A 111 -21.00 -1.14 -11.76
CA GLY A 111 -20.59 -0.82 -10.40
C GLY A 111 -19.20 -1.34 -10.04
N TYR A 112 -18.99 -1.64 -8.77
CA TYR A 112 -17.69 -2.05 -8.22
C TYR A 112 -17.80 -3.35 -7.43
N THR A 113 -16.74 -4.15 -7.47
CA THR A 113 -16.49 -5.23 -6.52
C THR A 113 -15.30 -4.83 -5.64
N ASN A 114 -15.31 -5.22 -4.37
CA ASN A 114 -14.20 -4.92 -3.46
C ASN A 114 -13.87 -6.21 -2.71
N ALA A 115 -12.58 -6.43 -2.48
CA ALA A 115 -12.10 -7.55 -1.68
C ALA A 115 -10.79 -7.16 -0.99
N PRO A 116 -10.54 -7.67 0.23
CA PRO A 116 -9.34 -7.33 0.98
C PRO A 116 -8.08 -7.85 0.30
N ILE A 117 -6.94 -7.24 0.62
CA ILE A 117 -5.61 -7.75 0.28
C ILE A 117 -4.91 -8.13 1.59
N VAL A 118 -4.32 -9.32 1.62
CA VAL A 118 -3.57 -9.82 2.78
C VAL A 118 -2.15 -10.14 2.34
N ILE A 119 -1.18 -9.52 2.98
CA ILE A 119 0.24 -9.85 2.87
C ILE A 119 0.64 -10.46 4.21
N GLU A 120 1.01 -11.73 4.22
CA GLU A 120 1.48 -12.40 5.42
C GLU A 120 2.91 -11.96 5.79
N ASP A 121 3.44 -12.51 6.88
CA ASP A 121 4.77 -12.17 7.39
C ASP A 121 5.90 -12.60 6.44
N ASP A 122 7.05 -11.94 6.54
CA ASP A 122 8.29 -12.33 5.86
C ASP A 122 8.13 -12.40 4.32
N VAL A 123 7.39 -11.44 3.75
CA VAL A 123 7.14 -11.37 2.31
C VAL A 123 8.00 -10.29 1.67
N TRP A 124 8.54 -10.58 0.49
CA TRP A 124 9.17 -9.57 -0.37
C TRP A 124 8.35 -9.32 -1.65
N ILE A 125 7.92 -8.07 -1.85
CA ILE A 125 7.21 -7.64 -3.07
C ILE A 125 8.15 -6.81 -3.93
N GLY A 126 8.44 -7.30 -5.13
CA GLY A 126 9.36 -6.71 -6.10
C GLY A 126 8.88 -5.39 -6.71
N PHE A 127 9.82 -4.69 -7.35
CA PHE A 127 9.62 -3.36 -7.92
C PHE A 127 8.48 -3.36 -8.94
N ARG A 128 7.58 -2.37 -8.87
CA ARG A 128 6.43 -2.20 -9.80
C ARG A 128 5.46 -3.40 -9.88
N ALA A 129 5.44 -4.29 -8.89
CA ALA A 129 4.40 -5.30 -8.82
C ALA A 129 3.02 -4.67 -8.56
N VAL A 130 1.97 -5.32 -9.06
CA VAL A 130 0.57 -4.94 -8.86
C VAL A 130 -0.15 -6.09 -8.15
N VAL A 131 -0.79 -5.81 -7.00
CA VAL A 131 -1.58 -6.76 -6.23
C VAL A 131 -3.06 -6.38 -6.32
N LEU A 132 -3.88 -7.29 -6.87
CA LEU A 132 -5.30 -7.04 -7.09
C LEU A 132 -6.16 -7.44 -5.87
N ALA A 133 -7.38 -6.91 -5.86
CA ALA A 133 -8.36 -7.15 -4.81
C ALA A 133 -8.61 -8.66 -4.61
N GLY A 134 -8.64 -9.10 -3.35
CA GLY A 134 -8.92 -10.49 -2.98
C GLY A 134 -7.70 -11.38 -2.86
N VAL A 135 -6.50 -10.88 -3.16
CA VAL A 135 -5.26 -11.66 -3.11
C VAL A 135 -4.72 -11.78 -1.67
N THR A 136 -4.33 -13.00 -1.31
CA THR A 136 -3.46 -13.32 -0.18
C THR A 136 -2.06 -13.72 -0.67
N ILE A 137 -1.02 -13.06 -0.18
CA ILE A 137 0.37 -13.42 -0.43
C ILE A 137 0.92 -14.12 0.82
N GLY A 138 1.17 -15.42 0.70
CA GLY A 138 1.55 -16.29 1.81
C GLY A 138 2.94 -16.02 2.37
N ARG A 139 3.15 -16.42 3.64
CA ARG A 139 4.39 -16.21 4.39
C ARG A 139 5.64 -16.67 3.64
N GLY A 140 6.72 -15.90 3.74
CA GLY A 140 8.02 -16.31 3.20
C GLY A 140 8.09 -16.27 1.67
N SER A 141 7.05 -15.73 1.00
CA SER A 141 6.99 -15.70 -0.46
C SER A 141 7.64 -14.44 -1.03
N ILE A 142 8.02 -14.54 -2.29
CA ILE A 142 8.58 -13.45 -3.08
C ILE A 142 7.67 -13.20 -4.27
N VAL A 143 7.27 -11.95 -4.47
CA VAL A 143 6.61 -11.53 -5.71
C VAL A 143 7.64 -10.87 -6.61
N GLY A 144 7.85 -11.44 -7.81
CA GLY A 144 8.76 -10.89 -8.81
C GLY A 144 8.44 -9.45 -9.22
N SER A 145 9.46 -8.71 -9.64
CA SER A 145 9.29 -7.33 -10.10
C SER A 145 8.44 -7.26 -11.37
N GLY A 146 7.50 -6.31 -11.44
CA GLY A 146 6.56 -6.14 -12.54
C GLY A 146 5.44 -7.17 -12.61
N ALA A 147 5.34 -8.08 -11.65
CA ALA A 147 4.27 -9.07 -11.62
C ALA A 147 2.89 -8.43 -11.44
N VAL A 148 1.87 -9.02 -12.06
CA VAL A 148 0.46 -8.71 -11.80
C VAL A 148 -0.14 -9.90 -11.06
N VAL A 149 -0.26 -9.75 -9.74
CA VAL A 149 -0.77 -10.79 -8.85
C VAL A 149 -2.29 -10.75 -8.87
N THR A 150 -2.88 -11.75 -9.51
CA THR A 150 -4.33 -11.88 -9.74
C THR A 150 -4.97 -13.00 -8.91
N LYS A 151 -4.15 -13.83 -8.26
CA LYS A 151 -4.53 -14.98 -7.44
C LYS A 151 -3.57 -15.07 -6.26
N ASP A 152 -3.97 -15.84 -5.26
CA ASP A 152 -3.14 -16.07 -4.07
C ASP A 152 -1.77 -16.65 -4.43
N VAL A 153 -0.76 -16.24 -3.67
CA VAL A 153 0.62 -16.74 -3.76
C VAL A 153 0.83 -17.68 -2.59
N ALA A 154 1.29 -18.91 -2.87
CA ALA A 154 1.53 -19.91 -1.84
C ALA A 154 2.65 -19.47 -0.88
N PRO A 155 2.64 -19.91 0.38
CA PRO A 155 3.77 -19.70 1.28
C PRO A 155 5.06 -20.28 0.71
N TYR A 156 6.19 -19.62 0.99
CA TYR A 156 7.54 -20.07 0.60
C TYR A 156 7.73 -20.32 -0.90
N SER A 157 7.03 -19.57 -1.76
CA SER A 157 7.19 -19.62 -3.22
C SER A 157 7.70 -18.30 -3.80
N VAL A 158 8.12 -18.35 -5.07
CA VAL A 158 8.48 -17.19 -5.91
C VAL A 158 7.54 -17.11 -7.10
#